data_AF-A0A382ZJN2-F1
#
_entry.id   AF-A0A382ZJN2-F1
#
_cell.length_a   1.000
_cell.length_b   1.000
_cell.length_c   1.000
_cell.angle_alpha   90.00
_cell.angle_beta   90.00
_cell.angle_gamma   90.00
#
_symmetry.space_group_name_H-M   'P 1'
#
loop_
_entity.id
_entity.type
_entity.pdbx_description
1 polymer ?
#
loop_
_entity_poly.entity_id
_entity_poly.type
_entity_poly.pdbx_seq_one_letter_code
_entity_poly.pdbx_strand_id
1 'polypeptide(L)' 'MLLMTGFGSGLVPKAPGTAGSLVGALLFVPALFLPIYVQLGIIVIALGLGIVLSQRVADELEIKDPAMVVWDEFVGMWIA' A
#
# COMPACT_ATOMS: atom_id res chain seq x y z
N MET A 1 5.15 -7.71 6.71
CA MET A 1 4.26 -7.17 7.77
C MET A 1 4.17 -5.65 7.76
N LEU A 2 5.15 -4.89 8.28
CA LEU A 2 5.01 -3.42 8.49
C LEU A 2 4.60 -2.63 7.23
N LEU A 3 5.28 -2.84 6.11
CA LEU A 3 4.97 -2.18 4.82
C LEU A 3 3.56 -2.54 4.31
N MET A 4 3.19 -3.82 4.38
CA MET A 4 1.88 -4.29 3.91
C MET A 4 0.73 -3.77 4.76
N THR A 5 0.98 -3.55 6.05
CA THR A 5 0.03 -2.90 6.96
C THR A 5 -0.01 -1.37 6.86
N GLY A 6 0.75 -0.76 5.93
CA GLY A 6 0.84 0.70 5.83
C GLY A 6 1.44 1.33 7.08
N PHE A 7 2.51 0.74 7.62
CA PHE A 7 3.14 1.14 8.90
C PHE A 7 2.22 1.02 10.12
N GLY A 8 1.29 0.06 10.09
CA GLY A 8 0.32 -0.17 11.16
C GLY A 8 -1.00 0.59 10.99
N SER A 9 -1.18 1.33 9.89
CA SER A 9 -2.45 1.97 9.55
C SER A 9 -3.57 0.95 9.33
N GLY A 10 -3.25 -0.20 8.71
CA GLY A 10 -4.17 -1.32 8.50
C GLY A 10 -4.57 -2.05 9.79
N LEU A 11 -3.96 -1.72 10.94
CA LEU A 11 -4.31 -2.26 12.25
C LEU A 11 -5.26 -1.33 13.03
N VAL A 12 -5.64 -0.17 12.47
CA VAL A 12 -6.54 0.77 13.12
C VAL A 12 -7.97 0.19 13.15
N PRO A 13 -8.56 -0.08 14.33
CA PRO A 13 -9.79 -0.89 14.44
C PRO A 13 -11.07 -0.17 13.99
N LYS A 14 -11.06 1.17 13.83
CA LYS A 14 -12.25 1.96 13.49
C LYS A 14 -12.26 2.56 12.08
N ALA A 15 -11.10 2.67 11.43
CA ALA A 15 -10.98 3.27 10.09
C ALA A 15 -9.62 2.93 9.44
N PRO A 16 -9.33 1.64 9.19
CA PRO A 16 -8.05 1.21 8.63
C PRO A 16 -7.79 1.88 7.27
N GLY A 17 -8.83 2.03 6.44
CA GLY A 17 -8.70 2.66 5.12
C GLY A 17 -8.45 4.17 5.13
N THR A 18 -8.94 4.90 6.14
CA THR A 18 -8.66 6.35 6.27
C THR A 18 -7.22 6.59 6.74
N ALA A 19 -6.75 5.80 7.70
CA ALA A 19 -5.35 5.85 8.14
C ALA A 19 -4.42 5.39 7.01
N GLY A 20 -4.79 4.34 6.28
CA GLY A 20 -4.07 3.86 5.11
C GLY A 20 -3.98 4.94 4.03
N SER A 21 -5.11 5.55 3.68
CA SER A 21 -5.19 6.68 2.75
C SER A 21 -4.27 7.84 3.13
N LEU A 22 -4.22 8.22 4.42
CA LEU A 22 -3.35 9.30 4.89
C LEU A 22 -1.86 8.94 4.70
N VAL A 23 -1.47 7.72 5.07
CA VAL A 23 -0.08 7.23 4.93
C VAL A 23 0.30 7.09 3.45
N GLY A 24 -0.60 6.52 2.63
CA GLY A 24 -0.42 6.39 1.18
C GLY A 24 -0.24 7.75 0.50
N ALA A 25 -1.05 8.74 0.87
CA ALA A 25 -0.88 10.12 0.39
C ALA A 25 0.46 10.71 0.83
N LEU A 26 0.81 10.59 2.11
CA LEU A 26 2.03 11.16 2.67
C LEU A 26 3.30 10.56 2.02
N LEU A 27 3.26 9.27 1.67
CA LEU A 27 4.33 8.59 0.94
C LEU A 27 4.44 9.02 -0.52
N PHE A 28 3.35 9.44 -1.15
CA PHE A 28 3.31 9.81 -2.57
C PHE A 28 3.41 11.31 -2.85
N VAL A 29 3.17 12.17 -1.85
CA VAL A 29 3.36 13.62 -1.95
C VAL A 29 4.74 14.01 -2.52
N PRO A 30 5.87 13.42 -2.09
CA PRO A 30 7.17 13.72 -2.69
C PRO A 30 7.26 13.30 -4.17
N ALA A 31 6.57 12.22 -4.56
CA ALA A 31 6.56 11.73 -5.94
C ALA A 31 5.81 12.67 -6.89
N LEU A 32 4.84 13.44 -6.40
CA LEU A 32 4.11 14.44 -7.21
C LEU A 32 5.02 15.53 -7.78
N PHE A 33 6.15 15.81 -7.14
CA PHE A 33 7.15 16.78 -7.62
C PHE A 33 8.15 16.17 -8.63
N LEU A 34 8.10 14.86 -8.85
CA LEU A 34 8.95 14.17 -9.80
C LEU A 34 8.27 14.12 -11.19
N PRO A 35 9.05 13.92 -12.26
CA PRO A 35 8.50 13.75 -13.59
C PRO A 35 7.54 12.56 -13.68
N ILE A 36 6.54 12.66 -14.56
CA ILE A 36 5.47 11.66 -14.71
C ILE A 36 6.00 10.23 -14.94
N TYR A 37 7.09 10.08 -15.69
CA TYR A 37 7.70 8.76 -15.94
C TYR A 37 8.29 8.12 -14.67
N VAL A 38 8.75 8.93 -13.72
CA VAL A 38 9.22 8.45 -12.41
C VAL A 38 8.04 8.03 -11.55
N GLN A 39 6.95 8.81 -11.55
CA GLN A 39 5.71 8.47 -10.85
C GLN A 39 5.15 7.13 -11.34
N LEU A 40 5.07 6.94 -12.66
CA LEU A 40 4.64 5.68 -13.27
C LEU A 40 5.58 4.52 -12.90
N GLY A 41 6.89 4.76 -12.87
CA GLY A 41 7.86 3.76 -12.41
C GLY A 41 7.62 3.33 -10.96
N ILE A 42 7.36 4.30 -10.06
CA ILE A 42 7.02 4.03 -8.65
C ILE A 42 5.75 3.18 -8.55
N ILE A 43 4.70 3.53 -9.30
CA ILE A 43 3.42 2.80 -9.31
C ILE A 43 3.62 1.35 -9.79
N VAL A 44 4.36 1.14 -10.89
CA VAL A 44 4.63 -0.21 -11.42
C VAL A 44 5.42 -1.06 -10.42
N ILE A 45 6.45 -0.48 -9.80
CA ILE A 45 7.23 -1.17 -8.76
C ILE A 45 6.35 -1.51 -7.56
N ALA A 46 5.50 -0.57 -7.12
CA ALA A 46 4.59 -0.78 -6.01
C ALA A 46 3.55 -1.87 -6.32
N LEU A 47 3.01 -1.94 -7.53
CA LEU A 47 2.13 -3.04 -7.96
C LEU A 47 2.84 -4.40 -7.86
N GLY A 48 4.06 -4.49 -8.40
CA GLY A 48 4.85 -5.73 -8.35
C GLY A 48 5.17 -6.17 -6.92
N LEU A 49 5.58 -5.23 -6.07
CA LEU A 49 5.82 -5.48 -4.65
C LEU A 49 4.54 -5.89 -3.92
N GLY A 50 3.41 -5.25 -4.24
CA GLY A 50 2.11 -5.57 -3.66
C GLY A 50 1.72 -7.02 -3.89
N ILE A 51 1.86 -7.52 -5.12
CA ILE A 51 1.53 -8.92 -5.46
C ILE A 51 2.44 -9.90 -4.72
N VAL A 52 3.75 -9.68 -4.73
CA VAL A 52 4.71 -10.62 -4.13
C VAL A 52 4.60 -10.62 -2.61
N LEU A 53 4.45 -9.45 -2.00
CA LEU A 53 4.41 -9.31 -0.55
C LEU A 53 3.02 -9.67 0.01
N SER A 54 1.92 -9.48 -0.72
CA SER A 54 0.59 -9.89 -0.26
C SER A 54 0.47 -11.40 -0.19
N GLN A 55 0.98 -12.10 -1.22
CA GLN A 55 1.07 -13.56 -1.22
C GLN A 55 1.90 -14.07 -0.06
N ARG A 56 3.10 -13.51 0.16
CA ARG A 56 3.95 -13.89 1.30
C ARG A 56 3.26 -13.70 2.65
N VAL A 57 2.53 -12.59 2.85
CA VAL A 57 1.82 -12.34 4.11
C VAL A 57 0.62 -13.27 4.27
N ALA A 58 -0.09 -13.59 3.18
CA ALA A 58 -1.19 -14.55 3.19
C ALA A 58 -0.68 -15.97 3.54
N ASP A 59 0.46 -16.37 2.97
CA ASP A 59 1.10 -17.66 3.26
C ASP A 59 1.61 -17.73 4.72
N GLU A 60 2.22 -16.65 5.22
CA GLU A 60 2.78 -16.59 6.58
C GLU A 60 1.68 -16.57 7.67
N LEU A 61 0.53 -15.97 7.37
CA LEU A 61 -0.61 -15.90 8.29
C LEU A 61 -1.61 -17.06 8.12
N GLU A 62 -1.45 -17.91 7.11
CA GLU A 62 -2.44 -18.92 6.68
C GLU A 62 -3.85 -18.34 6.47
N ILE A 63 -3.94 -17.03 6.19
CA ILE A 63 -5.18 -16.29 5.97
C ILE A 63 -5.17 -15.80 4.54
N LYS A 64 -6.19 -16.22 3.78
CA LYS A 64 -6.42 -15.72 2.44
C LYS A 64 -6.94 -14.27 2.53
N ASP A 65 -6.27 -13.36 1.85
CA ASP A 65 -6.58 -11.92 1.80
C ASP A 65 -6.70 -11.25 3.18
N PRO A 66 -5.57 -11.10 3.91
CA PRO A 66 -5.58 -10.48 5.22
C PRO A 66 -6.07 -9.03 5.12
N ALA A 67 -7.14 -8.69 5.84
CA ALA A 67 -7.74 -7.34 5.85
C ALA A 67 -6.78 -6.23 6.32
N MET A 68 -5.66 -6.61 6.95
CA MET A 68 -4.59 -5.69 7.34
C MET A 68 -3.71 -5.24 6.18
N VAL A 69 -3.79 -5.88 5.00
CA VAL A 69 -3.05 -5.48 3.81
C VAL A 69 -3.76 -4.30 3.16
N VAL A 70 -3.14 -3.11 3.21
CA VAL A 70 -3.70 -1.85 2.68
C VAL A 70 -2.93 -1.34 1.46
N TRP A 71 -2.08 -2.19 0.88
CA TRP A 71 -1.19 -1.81 -0.20
C TRP A 71 -1.93 -1.53 -1.51
N ASP A 72 -3.04 -2.22 -1.74
CA ASP A 72 -3.97 -1.97 -2.85
C ASP A 72 -4.67 -0.61 -2.72
N GLU A 73 -5.04 -0.18 -1.51
CA GLU A 73 -5.59 1.16 -1.27
C GLU A 73 -4.59 2.27 -1.63
N PHE A 74 -3.29 2.06 -1.34
CA PHE A 74 -2.25 3.05 -1.63
C PHE A 74 -2.06 3.21 -3.13
N VAL A 75 -1.92 2.08 -3.83
CA VAL A 75 -1.73 2.11 -5.29
C VAL A 75 -2.98 2.61 -6.00
N GLY A 76 -4.18 2.22 -5.54
CA GLY A 76 -5.44 2.72 -6.07
C GLY A 76 -5.56 4.24 -5.93
N MET A 77 -5.14 4.79 -4.78
CA MET A 77 -5.09 6.24 -4.56
C MET A 77 -4.10 6.96 -5.49
N TRP A 78 -2.94 6.37 -5.79
CA TRP A 78 -1.93 7.03 -6.62
C TRP A 78 -2.32 7.07 -8.11
N ILE A 79 -3.24 6.21 -8.53
CA ILE A 79 -3.76 6.14 -9.90
C ILE A 79 -5.00 7.01 -10.10
N ALA A 80 -5.78 7.25 -9.04
CA ALA A 80 -7.04 8.02 -9.07
C ALA A 80 -6.83 9.51 -9.37
#